data_AF-A0A166BCR6-F1
#
_entry.id   AF-A0A166BCR6-F1
#
_cell.length_a   1.000
_cell.length_b   1.000
_cell.length_c   1.000
_cell.angle_alpha   90.00
_cell.angle_beta   90.00
_cell.angle_gamma   90.00
#
_symmetry.space_group_name_H-M   'P 1'
#
loop_
_entity.id
_entity.type
_entity.pdbx_description
1 polymer ?
#
loop_
_entity_poly.entity_id
_entity_poly.type
_entity_poly.pdbx_seq_one_letter_code
_entity_poly.pdbx_strand_id
1 'polypeptide(L)'
;MSGNARRLLQLALPLVKDHGFSREALSRSVLSLPEPPSAPLSDAAVNSLFGYGDSARRTLIDAWLEEGRAQMRAQPSKSIGDVLAARLRYNEPVLSLLPEAFALLASPRTGLPPLDARTALKHATSVADEACHVVGDGSIGYDWYTRRASLAAVYAAAELHQMSSPETARAFLDSLLATSKSVGNVVSEAELYAEYIFKSWKGIIRSSGVF
;
A
#
# COMPACT_ATOMS: atom_id res chain seq x y z
N MET A 1 -3.66 19.12 4.79
CA MET A 1 -3.32 18.63 6.14
C MET A 1 -2.32 19.58 6.78
N SER A 2 -2.50 19.97 8.05
CA SER A 2 -1.59 20.88 8.77
C SER A 2 -0.23 20.21 9.08
N GLY A 3 0.80 20.99 9.39
CA GLY A 3 2.13 20.46 9.76
C GLY A 3 2.09 19.52 10.97
N ASN A 4 1.28 19.86 11.98
CA ASN A 4 1.09 19.03 13.17
C ASN A 4 0.36 17.72 12.85
N ALA A 5 -0.68 17.77 12.02
CA ALA A 5 -1.39 16.56 11.59
C ALA A 5 -0.47 15.60 10.81
N ARG A 6 0.42 16.13 9.94
CA ARG A 6 1.41 15.31 9.23
C ARG A 6 2.38 14.61 10.20
N ARG A 7 2.88 15.33 11.21
CA ARG A 7 3.80 14.77 12.21
C ARG A 7 3.14 13.64 13.00
N LEU A 8 1.90 13.85 13.46
CA LEU A 8 1.14 12.82 14.16
C LEU A 8 0.85 11.61 13.28
N LEU A 9 0.51 11.84 12.00
CA LEU A 9 0.31 10.76 11.04
C LEU A 9 1.56 9.88 10.86
N GLN A 10 2.75 10.50 10.80
CA GLN A 10 4.02 9.79 10.74
C GLN A 10 4.30 8.99 12.01
N LEU A 11 4.01 9.55 13.19
CA LEU A 11 4.10 8.85 14.46
C LEU A 11 3.08 7.70 14.60
N ALA A 12 2.01 7.71 13.82
CA ALA A 12 1.02 6.64 13.81
C ALA A 12 1.48 5.40 13.02
N LEU A 13 2.40 5.54 12.05
CA LEU A 13 2.79 4.43 11.17
C LEU A 13 3.37 3.23 11.94
N PRO A 14 4.31 3.41 12.90
CA PRO A 14 4.84 2.28 13.67
C PRO A 14 3.79 1.60 14.56
N LEU A 15 2.71 2.30 14.90
CA LEU A 15 1.61 1.81 15.73
C LEU A 15 0.66 0.88 14.97
N VAL A 16 0.70 0.89 13.63
CA VAL A 16 -0.16 0.03 12.79
C VAL A 16 0.04 -1.45 13.09
N LYS A 17 1.27 -1.88 13.38
CA LYS A 17 1.56 -3.29 13.70
C LYS A 17 0.80 -3.79 14.95
N ASP A 18 0.56 -2.89 15.91
CA ASP A 18 -0.04 -3.23 17.20
C ASP A 18 -1.55 -2.90 17.24
N HIS A 19 -1.97 -1.87 16.50
CA HIS A 19 -3.32 -1.30 16.57
C HIS A 19 -4.10 -1.35 15.25
N GLY A 20 -3.50 -1.90 14.19
CA GLY A 20 -4.09 -1.96 12.85
C GLY A 20 -4.15 -0.60 12.14
N PHE A 21 -4.68 -0.61 10.92
CA PHE A 21 -5.02 0.61 10.17
C PHE A 21 -6.29 1.27 10.74
N SER A 22 -6.19 1.74 11.97
CA SER A 22 -7.34 2.12 12.80
C SER A 22 -7.27 3.57 13.28
N ARG A 23 -8.42 4.05 13.76
CA ARG A 23 -8.52 5.33 14.47
C ARG A 23 -7.75 5.33 15.79
N GLU A 24 -7.61 4.15 16.41
CA GLU A 24 -6.86 3.99 17.65
C GLU A 24 -5.36 4.25 17.42
N ALA A 25 -4.79 3.73 16.32
CA ALA A 25 -3.40 4.03 15.94
C ALA A 25 -3.18 5.53 15.76
N LEU A 26 -4.11 6.23 15.11
CA LEU A 26 -4.07 7.69 14.95
C LEU A 26 -4.21 8.42 16.29
N SER A 27 -5.13 7.97 17.15
CA SER A 27 -5.37 8.58 18.46
C SER A 27 -4.14 8.48 19.37
N ARG A 28 -3.49 7.31 19.39
CA ARG A 28 -2.29 7.05 20.20
C ARG A 28 -1.03 7.72 19.70
N SER A 29 -0.98 8.15 18.43
CA SER A 29 0.21 8.79 17.85
C SER A 29 0.72 9.99 18.65
N VAL A 30 -0.18 10.72 19.33
CA VAL A 30 0.17 11.87 20.18
C VAL A 30 1.03 11.47 21.38
N LEU A 31 0.90 10.22 21.86
CA LEU A 31 1.69 9.69 22.97
C LEU A 31 3.14 9.37 22.58
N SER A 32 3.46 9.41 21.28
CA SER A 32 4.82 9.24 20.78
C SER A 32 5.55 10.58 20.58
N LEU A 33 4.96 11.70 21.03
CA LEU A 33 5.64 12.99 21.04
C LEU A 33 6.70 13.05 22.16
N PRO A 34 7.75 13.89 22.02
CA PRO A 34 8.75 14.06 23.07
C PRO A 34 8.18 14.50 24.42
N GLU A 35 7.12 15.31 24.39
CA GLU A 35 6.33 15.72 25.56
C GLU A 35 4.90 15.18 25.38
N PRO A 36 4.65 13.90 25.71
CA PRO A 36 3.36 13.28 25.45
C PRO A 36 2.30 13.79 26.44
N PRO A 37 1.05 14.00 25.99
CA PRO A 37 -0.06 14.26 26.89
C PRO A 37 -0.41 13.01 27.71
N SER A 38 -1.22 13.17 28.75
CA SER A 38 -1.64 12.07 29.63
C SER A 38 -2.64 11.10 29.00
N ALA A 39 -3.23 11.45 27.86
CA ALA A 39 -4.26 10.66 27.20
C ALA A 39 -4.14 10.73 25.66
N PRO A 40 -4.60 9.69 24.94
CA PRO A 40 -4.73 9.73 23.47
C PRO A 40 -5.65 10.86 22.98
N LEU A 41 -5.61 11.15 21.67
CA LEU A 41 -6.51 12.13 21.06
C LEU A 41 -7.97 11.69 21.20
N SER A 42 -8.86 12.65 21.50
CA SER A 42 -10.30 12.40 21.46
C SER A 42 -10.79 12.11 20.04
N ASP A 43 -11.94 11.46 19.91
CA ASP A 43 -12.55 11.18 18.60
C ASP A 43 -12.78 12.45 17.76
N ALA A 44 -13.15 13.55 18.41
CA ALA A 44 -13.32 14.84 17.76
C ALA A 44 -12.01 15.37 17.17
N ALA A 45 -10.90 15.21 17.91
CA ALA A 45 -9.58 15.59 17.42
C ALA A 45 -9.12 14.70 16.26
N VAL A 46 -9.32 13.38 16.34
CA VAL A 46 -9.05 12.45 15.23
C VAL A 46 -9.84 12.84 13.99
N ASN A 47 -11.14 13.15 14.14
CA ASN A 47 -12.00 13.57 13.04
C ASN A 47 -11.51 14.86 12.38
N SER A 48 -11.14 15.85 13.21
CA SER A 48 -10.67 17.15 12.72
C SER A 48 -9.33 17.03 11.97
N LEU A 49 -8.43 16.16 12.42
CA LEU A 49 -7.08 16.03 11.85
C LEU A 49 -7.02 15.10 10.65
N PHE A 50 -7.77 14.00 10.67
CA PHE A 50 -7.61 12.88 9.72
C PHE A 50 -8.90 12.51 8.97
N GLY A 51 -10.04 13.11 9.34
CA GLY A 51 -11.34 12.84 8.73
C GLY A 51 -12.22 11.88 9.53
N TYR A 52 -13.46 11.73 9.08
CA TYR A 52 -14.50 10.98 9.80
C TYR A 52 -14.48 9.49 9.44
N GLY A 53 -14.69 8.63 10.45
CA GLY A 53 -14.83 7.18 10.28
C GLY A 53 -13.71 6.58 9.44
N ASP A 54 -14.08 5.91 8.34
CA ASP A 54 -13.15 5.29 7.40
C ASP A 54 -12.25 6.28 6.66
N SER A 55 -12.60 7.57 6.58
CA SER A 55 -11.70 8.57 5.99
C SER A 55 -10.41 8.74 6.78
N ALA A 56 -10.47 8.63 8.12
CA ALA A 56 -9.28 8.61 8.97
C ALA A 56 -8.43 7.37 8.70
N ARG A 57 -9.06 6.20 8.64
CA ARG A 57 -8.38 4.93 8.32
C ARG A 57 -7.69 5.00 6.96
N ARG A 58 -8.38 5.50 5.93
CA ARG A 58 -7.84 5.71 4.58
C ARG A 58 -6.64 6.66 4.59
N THR A 59 -6.72 7.75 5.35
CA THR A 59 -5.59 8.68 5.52
C THR A 59 -4.36 7.98 6.08
N LEU A 60 -4.54 7.07 7.05
CA LEU A 60 -3.45 6.27 7.61
C LEU A 60 -2.89 5.27 6.59
N ILE A 61 -3.75 4.60 5.82
CA ILE A 61 -3.30 3.67 4.78
C ILE A 61 -2.54 4.42 3.67
N ASP A 62 -3.07 5.54 3.19
CA ASP A 62 -2.41 6.38 2.17
C ASP A 62 -1.03 6.84 2.65
N ALA A 63 -0.91 7.23 3.93
CA ALA A 63 0.38 7.60 4.53
C ALA A 63 1.36 6.42 4.62
N TRP A 64 0.87 5.21 4.92
CA TRP A 64 1.69 4.00 4.89
C TRP A 64 2.23 3.72 3.48
N LEU A 65 1.38 3.85 2.45
CA LEU A 65 1.80 3.64 1.07
C LEU A 65 2.80 4.70 0.59
N GLU A 66 2.63 5.95 1.02
CA GLU A 66 3.56 7.05 0.80
C GLU A 66 4.91 6.81 1.48
N GLU A 67 4.91 6.42 2.75
CA GLU A 67 6.14 6.14 3.49
C GLU A 67 6.89 4.95 2.89
N GLY A 68 6.19 3.89 2.49
CA GLY A 68 6.80 2.78 1.75
C GLY A 68 7.49 3.22 0.46
N ARG A 69 6.94 4.22 -0.25
CA ARG A 69 7.60 4.82 -1.42
C ARG A 69 8.78 5.74 -1.04
N ALA A 70 8.73 6.41 0.10
CA ALA A 70 9.88 7.16 0.61
C ALA A 70 11.05 6.22 0.97
N GLN A 71 10.75 5.09 1.61
CA GLN A 71 11.74 4.08 2.01
C GLN A 71 12.36 3.36 0.81
N MET A 72 11.60 3.08 -0.26
CA MET A 72 12.17 2.53 -1.50
C MET A 72 13.06 3.54 -2.22
N ARG A 73 12.75 4.85 -2.13
CA ARG A 73 13.57 5.91 -2.73
C ARG A 73 14.93 6.06 -2.03
N ALA A 74 14.97 5.81 -0.73
CA ALA A 74 16.19 5.85 0.06
C ALA A 74 17.12 4.64 -0.14
N GLN A 75 16.76 3.68 -1.00
CA GLN A 75 17.58 2.49 -1.23
C GLN A 75 18.91 2.86 -1.91
N PRO A 76 20.04 2.29 -1.44
CA PRO A 76 21.35 2.54 -2.04
C PRO A 76 21.50 1.84 -3.41
N SER A 77 20.81 0.71 -3.62
CA SER A 77 20.81 0.00 -4.90
C SER A 77 19.95 0.71 -5.93
N LYS A 78 20.47 0.83 -7.16
CA LYS A 78 19.75 1.33 -8.33
C LYS A 78 19.26 0.21 -9.25
N SER A 79 19.14 -1.02 -8.73
CA SER A 79 18.47 -2.11 -9.45
C SER A 79 16.96 -2.02 -9.26
N ILE A 80 16.19 -2.16 -10.35
CA ILE A 80 14.72 -2.20 -10.29
C ILE A 80 14.24 -3.28 -9.32
N GLY A 81 14.83 -4.48 -9.36
CA GLY A 81 14.45 -5.58 -8.48
C GLY A 81 14.67 -5.26 -7.00
N ASP A 82 15.77 -4.59 -6.67
CA ASP A 82 16.09 -4.20 -5.29
C ASP A 82 15.20 -3.09 -4.76
N VAL A 83 14.88 -2.12 -5.61
CA VAL A 83 13.98 -1.01 -5.28
C VAL A 83 12.56 -1.52 -5.07
N LEU A 84 12.05 -2.38 -5.96
CA LEU A 84 10.73 -3.00 -5.80
C LEU A 84 10.66 -3.94 -4.59
N ALA A 85 11.71 -4.74 -4.35
CA ALA A 85 11.77 -5.59 -3.18
C ALA A 85 11.84 -4.79 -1.88
N ALA A 86 12.53 -3.65 -1.86
CA ALA A 86 12.52 -2.77 -0.70
C ALA A 86 11.12 -2.26 -0.38
N ARG A 87 10.35 -1.93 -1.42
CA ARG A 87 8.95 -1.58 -1.25
C ARG A 87 8.15 -2.75 -0.67
N LEU A 88 8.36 -3.99 -1.15
CA LEU A 88 7.72 -5.18 -0.56
C LEU A 88 8.13 -5.38 0.90
N ARG A 89 9.43 -5.29 1.24
CA ARG A 89 9.90 -5.46 2.63
C ARG A 89 9.25 -4.50 3.61
N TYR A 90 8.92 -3.27 3.18
CA TYR A 90 8.21 -2.32 4.02
C TYR A 90 6.85 -2.84 4.51
N ASN A 91 6.19 -3.73 3.77
CA ASN A 91 4.92 -4.34 4.16
C ASN A 91 5.05 -5.40 5.26
N GLU A 92 6.24 -6.02 5.44
CA GLU A 92 6.46 -7.18 6.31
C GLU A 92 5.87 -7.04 7.72
N PRO A 93 6.02 -5.90 8.43
CA PRO A 93 5.50 -5.76 9.79
C PRO A 93 3.97 -5.78 9.91
N VAL A 94 3.23 -5.63 8.80
CA VAL A 94 1.77 -5.45 8.79
C VAL A 94 1.07 -6.33 7.75
N LEU A 95 1.73 -7.37 7.21
CA LEU A 95 1.21 -8.18 6.10
C LEU A 95 -0.20 -8.73 6.35
N SER A 96 -0.49 -9.19 7.57
CA SER A 96 -1.81 -9.72 7.96
C SER A 96 -2.91 -8.66 7.95
N LEU A 97 -2.55 -7.37 8.01
CA LEU A 97 -3.47 -6.23 8.08
C LEU A 97 -3.72 -5.60 6.70
N LEU A 98 -2.84 -5.85 5.72
CA LEU A 98 -2.95 -5.28 4.38
C LEU A 98 -4.19 -5.73 3.60
N PRO A 99 -4.65 -7.00 3.70
CA PRO A 99 -5.93 -7.42 3.12
C PRO A 99 -7.10 -6.50 3.47
N GLU A 100 -7.29 -6.21 4.75
CA GLU A 100 -8.37 -5.33 5.21
C GLU A 100 -8.14 -3.88 4.76
N ALA A 101 -6.89 -3.40 4.81
CA ALA A 101 -6.54 -2.06 4.35
C ALA A 101 -6.83 -1.86 2.86
N PHE A 102 -6.48 -2.82 2.02
CA PHE A 102 -6.72 -2.76 0.58
C PHE A 102 -8.19 -2.98 0.23
N ALA A 103 -8.89 -3.87 0.93
CA ALA A 103 -10.35 -3.97 0.83
C ALA A 103 -11.02 -2.63 1.17
N LEU A 104 -10.56 -1.95 2.23
CA LEU A 104 -11.05 -0.62 2.54
C LEU A 104 -10.75 0.33 1.38
N LEU A 105 -9.48 0.48 0.95
CA LEU A 105 -9.10 1.35 -0.18
C LEU A 105 -9.89 1.11 -1.47
N ALA A 106 -10.23 -0.14 -1.78
CA ALA A 106 -11.06 -0.52 -2.92
C ALA A 106 -12.57 -0.34 -2.68
N SER A 107 -13.02 -0.12 -1.44
CA SER A 107 -14.43 0.11 -1.15
C SER A 107 -14.85 1.52 -1.62
N PRO A 108 -16.01 1.66 -2.31
CA PRO A 108 -16.46 2.94 -2.84
C PRO A 108 -16.68 3.97 -1.74
N ARG A 109 -16.24 5.21 -1.98
CA ARG A 109 -16.55 6.33 -1.08
C ARG A 109 -18.01 6.78 -1.16
N THR A 110 -18.61 6.61 -2.34
CA THR A 110 -19.99 7.02 -2.65
C THR A 110 -20.52 6.17 -3.81
N GLY A 111 -21.72 5.59 -3.66
CA GLY A 111 -22.45 4.95 -4.76
C GLY A 111 -21.80 3.68 -5.35
N LEU A 112 -22.28 3.29 -6.54
CA LEU A 112 -21.75 2.19 -7.36
C LEU A 112 -20.67 2.72 -8.33
N PRO A 113 -19.68 1.91 -8.77
CA PRO A 113 -19.58 0.44 -8.71
C PRO A 113 -19.22 -0.12 -7.33
N PRO A 114 -19.37 -1.43 -7.09
CA PRO A 114 -19.06 -2.04 -5.78
C PRO A 114 -17.57 -2.02 -5.41
N LEU A 115 -16.67 -1.71 -6.34
CA LEU A 115 -15.22 -1.64 -6.13
C LEU A 115 -14.60 -0.49 -6.93
N ASP A 116 -13.67 0.21 -6.30
CA ASP A 116 -12.83 1.24 -6.90
C ASP A 116 -11.43 0.69 -7.22
N ALA A 117 -11.31 0.06 -8.39
CA ALA A 117 -10.03 -0.45 -8.89
C ALA A 117 -8.98 0.65 -9.15
N ARG A 118 -9.40 1.92 -9.21
CA ARG A 118 -8.49 3.04 -9.50
C ARG A 118 -7.47 3.22 -8.39
N THR A 119 -7.84 2.94 -7.14
CA THR A 119 -6.93 3.08 -5.99
C THR A 119 -5.80 2.05 -6.06
N ALA A 120 -6.13 0.79 -6.36
CA ALA A 120 -5.14 -0.27 -6.54
C ALA A 120 -4.21 0.01 -7.73
N LEU A 121 -4.79 0.43 -8.86
CA LEU A 121 -4.02 0.81 -10.05
C LEU A 121 -3.09 2.01 -9.77
N LYS A 122 -3.59 3.03 -9.04
CA LYS A 122 -2.79 4.20 -8.66
C LYS A 122 -1.62 3.80 -7.75
N HIS A 123 -1.84 2.90 -6.79
CA HIS A 123 -0.77 2.41 -5.92
C HIS A 123 0.32 1.71 -6.72
N ALA A 124 -0.03 0.71 -7.54
CA ALA A 124 0.93 -0.03 -8.35
C ALA A 124 1.69 0.85 -9.35
N THR A 125 0.99 1.77 -10.03
CA THR A 125 1.63 2.70 -10.98
C THR A 125 2.53 3.71 -10.28
N SER A 126 2.18 4.17 -9.08
CA SER A 126 3.04 5.06 -8.28
C SER A 126 4.32 4.36 -7.83
N VAL A 127 4.25 3.08 -7.45
CA VAL A 127 5.45 2.29 -7.11
C VAL A 127 6.33 2.06 -8.34
N ALA A 128 5.74 1.74 -9.49
CA ALA A 128 6.46 1.57 -10.75
C ALA A 128 7.17 2.85 -11.20
N ASP A 129 6.48 3.99 -11.12
CA ASP A 129 7.06 5.29 -11.46
C ASP A 129 8.22 5.66 -10.53
N GLU A 130 8.04 5.46 -9.21
CA GLU A 130 9.11 5.67 -8.22
C GLU A 130 10.31 4.77 -8.50
N ALA A 131 10.09 3.48 -8.80
CA ALA A 131 11.16 2.56 -9.13
C ALA A 131 11.95 3.03 -10.37
N CYS A 132 11.26 3.44 -11.43
CA CYS A 132 11.89 4.03 -12.61
C CYS A 132 12.67 5.30 -12.26
N HIS A 133 12.13 6.17 -11.41
CA HIS A 133 12.80 7.39 -10.98
C HIS A 133 14.10 7.10 -10.23
N VAL A 134 14.08 6.19 -9.24
CA VAL A 134 15.25 5.82 -8.42
C VAL A 134 16.40 5.28 -9.27
N VAL A 135 16.09 4.47 -10.28
CA VAL A 135 17.13 3.88 -11.15
C VAL A 135 17.60 4.81 -12.27
N GLY A 136 17.01 6.01 -12.39
CA GLY A 136 17.33 6.95 -13.47
C GLY A 136 16.90 6.44 -14.84
N ASP A 137 15.72 5.83 -14.92
CA ASP A 137 15.14 5.33 -16.17
C ASP A 137 15.05 6.43 -17.23
N GLY A 138 15.74 6.24 -18.36
CA GLY A 138 15.77 7.17 -19.49
C GLY A 138 14.72 6.89 -20.57
N SER A 139 13.78 5.98 -20.35
CA SER A 139 12.70 5.70 -21.31
C SER A 139 11.84 6.93 -21.59
N ILE A 140 11.49 7.15 -22.86
CA ILE A 140 10.65 8.27 -23.33
C ILE A 140 9.56 7.75 -24.27
N GLY A 141 8.53 8.56 -24.53
CA GLY A 141 7.48 8.21 -25.49
C GLY A 141 6.76 6.92 -25.15
N TYR A 142 6.55 6.02 -26.13
CA TYR A 142 5.84 4.75 -25.94
C TYR A 142 6.55 3.80 -24.95
N ASP A 143 7.89 3.76 -24.98
CA ASP A 143 8.67 2.88 -24.11
C ASP A 143 8.52 3.27 -22.63
N TRP A 144 8.34 4.56 -22.34
CA TRP A 144 8.06 5.06 -20.99
C TRP A 144 6.77 4.45 -20.42
N TYR A 145 5.70 4.42 -21.22
CA TYR A 145 4.41 3.86 -20.81
C TYR A 145 4.50 2.35 -20.66
N THR A 146 5.08 1.66 -21.65
CA THR A 146 5.20 0.20 -21.65
C THR A 146 6.02 -0.30 -20.46
N ARG A 147 7.13 0.38 -20.16
CA ARG A 147 7.98 0.04 -19.01
C ARG A 147 7.24 0.18 -17.69
N ARG A 148 6.54 1.30 -17.46
CA ARG A 148 5.80 1.54 -16.21
C ARG A 148 4.58 0.64 -16.06
N ALA A 149 3.87 0.36 -17.15
CA ALA A 149 2.77 -0.59 -17.14
C ALA A 149 3.26 -2.01 -16.78
N SER A 150 4.37 -2.45 -17.38
CA SER A 150 4.98 -3.74 -17.08
C SER A 150 5.40 -3.84 -15.61
N LEU A 151 6.12 -2.83 -15.09
CA LEU A 151 6.57 -2.83 -13.69
C LEU A 151 5.41 -2.73 -12.69
N ALA A 152 4.35 -1.99 -13.02
CA ALA A 152 3.15 -1.92 -12.19
C ALA A 152 2.47 -3.29 -12.09
N ALA A 153 2.36 -4.03 -13.20
CA ALA A 153 1.81 -5.38 -13.21
C ALA A 153 2.68 -6.36 -12.40
N VAL A 154 4.00 -6.32 -12.61
CA VAL A 154 4.96 -7.15 -11.87
C VAL A 154 4.88 -6.88 -10.37
N TYR A 155 4.89 -5.60 -9.95
CA TYR A 155 4.80 -5.24 -8.54
C TYR A 155 3.46 -5.65 -7.93
N ALA A 156 2.34 -5.40 -8.62
CA ALA A 156 1.02 -5.78 -8.13
C ALA A 156 0.90 -7.30 -7.91
N ALA A 157 1.39 -8.10 -8.85
CA ALA A 157 1.42 -9.55 -8.72
C ALA A 157 2.30 -10.00 -7.54
N ALA A 158 3.49 -9.40 -7.38
CA ALA A 158 4.40 -9.72 -6.29
C ALA A 158 3.87 -9.31 -4.91
N GLU A 159 3.22 -8.15 -4.78
CA GLU A 159 2.60 -7.70 -3.53
C GLU A 159 1.41 -8.59 -3.15
N LEU A 160 0.64 -9.04 -4.14
CA LEU A 160 -0.45 -9.99 -3.92
C LEU A 160 0.08 -11.36 -3.46
N HIS A 161 1.12 -11.87 -4.12
CA HIS A 161 1.81 -13.09 -3.72
C HIS A 161 2.39 -12.98 -2.31
N GLN A 162 2.96 -11.81 -1.97
CA GLN A 162 3.53 -11.55 -0.65
C GLN A 162 2.52 -11.74 0.49
N MET A 163 1.24 -11.40 0.28
CA MET A 163 0.21 -11.56 1.31
C MET A 163 -0.12 -13.02 1.62
N SER A 164 0.15 -13.94 0.69
CA SER A 164 -0.12 -15.38 0.87
C SER A 164 1.15 -16.19 1.16
N SER A 165 2.27 -15.78 0.57
CA SER A 165 3.53 -16.54 0.52
C SER A 165 4.75 -15.63 0.74
N PRO A 166 4.84 -14.93 1.89
CA PRO A 166 5.82 -13.86 2.12
C PRO A 166 7.27 -14.31 1.94
N GLU A 167 7.61 -15.53 2.40
CA GLU A 167 8.96 -16.11 2.32
C GLU A 167 9.49 -16.24 0.88
N THR A 168 8.60 -16.29 -0.10
CA THR A 168 8.95 -16.47 -1.52
C THR A 168 8.70 -15.21 -2.36
N ALA A 169 8.27 -14.11 -1.74
CA ALA A 169 7.88 -12.89 -2.45
C ALA A 169 9.02 -12.28 -3.29
N ARG A 170 10.25 -12.27 -2.76
CA ARG A 170 11.42 -11.77 -3.51
C ARG A 170 11.73 -12.66 -4.71
N ALA A 171 11.77 -13.98 -4.52
CA ALA A 171 12.06 -14.92 -5.60
C ALA A 171 10.99 -14.85 -6.71
N PHE A 172 9.72 -14.70 -6.32
CA PHE A 172 8.62 -14.52 -7.26
C PHE A 172 8.76 -13.20 -8.04
N LEU A 173 9.04 -12.09 -7.36
CA LEU A 173 9.34 -10.80 -8.02
C LEU A 173 10.48 -10.92 -9.04
N ASP A 174 11.59 -11.56 -8.66
CA ASP A 174 12.75 -11.73 -9.54
C ASP A 174 12.40 -12.60 -10.77
N SER A 175 11.59 -13.65 -10.59
CA SER A 175 11.10 -14.48 -11.70
C SER A 175 10.20 -13.70 -12.66
N LEU A 176 9.33 -12.83 -12.14
CA LEU A 176 8.46 -11.97 -12.95
C LEU A 176 9.28 -10.96 -13.76
N LEU A 177 10.27 -10.31 -13.14
CA LEU A 177 11.19 -9.39 -13.81
C LEU A 177 12.05 -10.09 -14.88
N ALA A 178 12.47 -11.33 -14.64
CA ALA A 178 13.20 -12.12 -15.65
C ALA A 178 12.31 -12.51 -16.84
N THR A 179 11.02 -12.75 -16.58
CA THR A 179 10.04 -13.22 -17.58
C THR A 179 9.37 -12.07 -18.34
N SER A 180 9.42 -10.83 -17.84
CA SER A 180 8.63 -9.68 -18.33
C SER A 180 9.02 -9.12 -19.71
N LYS A 181 9.56 -9.94 -20.62
CA LYS A 181 9.82 -9.57 -22.03
C LYS A 181 8.53 -9.38 -22.86
N SER A 182 7.34 -9.66 -22.33
CA SER A 182 6.07 -9.17 -22.87
C SER A 182 5.03 -8.97 -21.76
N VAL A 183 4.28 -7.87 -21.83
CA VAL A 183 3.27 -7.46 -20.82
C VAL A 183 2.09 -8.45 -20.73
N GLY A 184 1.89 -9.31 -21.74
CA GLY A 184 0.69 -10.15 -21.87
C GLY A 184 0.59 -11.30 -20.85
N ASN A 185 1.70 -11.92 -20.45
CA ASN A 185 1.64 -13.15 -19.63
C ASN A 185 1.53 -12.88 -18.11
N VAL A 186 2.02 -11.73 -17.63
CA VAL A 186 2.00 -11.38 -16.19
C VAL A 186 0.60 -10.94 -15.73
N VAL A 187 -0.16 -10.29 -16.62
CA VAL A 187 -1.50 -9.79 -16.30
C VAL A 187 -2.49 -10.94 -16.09
N SER A 188 -2.44 -11.98 -16.91
CA SER A 188 -3.34 -13.15 -16.79
C SER A 188 -3.11 -13.96 -15.51
N GLU A 189 -1.85 -14.09 -15.06
CA GLU A 189 -1.55 -14.78 -13.80
C GLU A 189 -1.99 -13.92 -12.60
N ALA A 190 -1.73 -12.61 -12.64
CA ALA A 190 -2.19 -11.68 -11.61
C ALA A 190 -3.73 -11.62 -11.50
N GLU A 191 -4.46 -11.75 -12.60
CA GLU A 191 -5.94 -11.82 -12.61
C GLU A 191 -6.45 -13.07 -11.89
N LEU A 192 -5.87 -14.25 -12.13
CA LEU A 192 -6.26 -15.49 -11.47
C LEU A 192 -5.99 -15.45 -9.95
N TYR A 193 -4.85 -14.88 -9.54
CA TYR A 193 -4.55 -14.69 -8.12
C TYR A 193 -5.42 -13.58 -7.51
N ALA A 194 -5.72 -12.51 -8.24
CA ALA A 194 -6.58 -11.43 -7.80
C ALA A 194 -8.01 -11.93 -7.55
N GLU A 195 -8.55 -12.79 -8.42
CA GLU A 195 -9.86 -13.41 -8.20
C GLU A 195 -9.90 -14.34 -6.97
N TYR A 196 -8.82 -15.08 -6.70
CA TYR A 196 -8.71 -15.96 -5.54
C TYR A 196 -8.63 -15.17 -4.23
N ILE A 197 -7.78 -14.15 -4.20
CA ILE A 197 -7.64 -13.22 -3.07
C ILE A 197 -8.98 -12.48 -2.86
N PHE A 198 -9.63 -12.05 -3.95
CA PHE A 198 -10.93 -11.40 -3.91
C PHE A 198 -12.03 -12.28 -3.30
N LYS A 199 -12.09 -13.56 -3.65
CA LYS A 199 -13.04 -14.51 -3.02
C LYS A 199 -12.77 -14.65 -1.52
N SER A 200 -11.49 -14.70 -1.12
CA SER A 200 -11.10 -14.77 0.29
C SER A 200 -11.44 -13.49 1.06
N TRP A 201 -11.21 -12.31 0.47
CA TRP A 201 -11.50 -11.01 1.09
C TRP A 201 -12.99 -10.70 1.14
N LYS A 202 -13.77 -11.14 0.14
CA LYS A 202 -15.24 -11.07 0.17
C LYS A 202 -15.82 -11.80 1.39
N GLY A 203 -15.19 -12.90 1.82
CA GLY A 203 -15.54 -13.59 3.07
C GLY A 203 -15.24 -12.76 4.32
N ILE A 204 -14.06 -12.13 4.37
CA ILE A 204 -13.64 -11.26 5.48
C ILE A 204 -14.56 -10.04 5.59
N ILE A 205 -14.83 -9.32 4.50
CA ILE A 205 -15.71 -8.15 4.44
C ILE A 205 -17.12 -8.49 4.93
N ARG A 206 -17.63 -9.67 4.60
CA ARG A 206 -18.95 -10.14 5.06
C ARG A 206 -18.96 -10.48 6.56
N SER A 207 -17.81 -10.86 7.13
CA SER A 207 -17.66 -11.20 8.55
C SER A 207 -17.32 -10.03 9.46
N SER A 208 -16.76 -8.94 8.90
CA SER A 208 -16.33 -7.76 9.66
C SER A 208 -17.43 -6.70 9.88
N GLY A 209 -18.67 -6.98 9.47
CA GLY A 209 -19.81 -6.08 9.73
C GLY A 209 -19.76 -4.75 8.98
N VAL A 210 -19.07 -4.70 7.83
CA VAL A 210 -19.00 -3.49 6.97
C VAL A 210 -20.28 -3.32 6.11
N PHE A 211 -21.28 -4.18 6.31
CA PHE A 211 -22.68 -4.00 5.93
C PHE A 211 -23.61 -4.58 6.99
#